data_AF-A0A2V8LTH3-F1
#
_entry.id   AF-A0A2V8LTH3-F1
#
_cell.length_a   1.000
_cell.length_b   1.000
_cell.length_c   1.000
_cell.angle_alpha   90.00
_cell.angle_beta   90.00
_cell.angle_gamma   90.00
#
_symmetry.space_group_name_H-M   'P 1'
#
loop_
_entity.id
_entity.type
_entity.pdbx_description
1 polymer ?
#
loop_
_entity_poly.entity_id
_entity_poly.type
_entity_poly.pdbx_seq_one_letter_code
_entity_poly.pdbx_strand_id
1 'polypeptide(L)' 'NAIADVHMAQALSYLKATNLELALLFNFGQPQLSWKRLINSREGRELRELF' A
#
# COMPACT_ATOMS: atom_id res chain seq x y z
N ASN A 1 0.83 -13.98 14.04
CA ASN A 1 0.38 -13.38 12.76
C ASN A 1 1.32 -12.25 12.36
N ALA A 2 1.83 -12.29 11.13
CA ALA A 2 2.76 -11.31 10.58
C ALA A 2 2.19 -10.70 9.30
N ILE A 3 2.67 -9.51 8.92
CA ILE A 3 2.34 -8.91 7.62
C ILE A 3 3.05 -9.71 6.52
N ALA A 4 2.29 -10.54 5.80
CA ALA A 4 2.72 -11.25 4.60
C ALA A 4 2.62 -10.40 3.33
N ASP A 5 3.30 -10.82 2.27
CA ASP A 5 3.36 -10.10 1.00
C ASP A 5 1.99 -9.91 0.34
N VAL A 6 1.08 -10.88 0.54
CA VAL A 6 -0.32 -10.78 0.07
C VAL A 6 -1.04 -9.57 0.63
N HIS A 7 -0.80 -9.20 1.90
CA HIS A 7 -1.45 -8.04 2.51
C HIS A 7 -0.92 -6.72 1.92
N MET A 8 0.36 -6.67 1.57
CA MET A 8 0.94 -5.52 0.88
C MET A 8 0.39 -5.40 -0.54
N ALA A 9 0.28 -6.51 -1.26
CA ALA A 9 -0.27 -6.55 -2.61
C ALA A 9 -1.74 -6.07 -2.65
N GLN A 10 -2.54 -6.46 -1.66
CA GLN A 10 -3.93 -6.00 -1.49
C GLN A 10 -3.98 -4.48 -1.26
N ALA A 11 -3.21 -3.96 -0.30
CA ALA A 11 -3.17 -2.53 -0.01
C ALA A 11 -2.66 -1.69 -1.20
N LEU A 12 -1.66 -2.17 -1.94
CA LEU A 12 -1.20 -1.53 -3.18
C LEU A 12 -2.29 -1.51 -4.27
N SER A 13 -3.08 -2.57 -4.38
CA SER A 13 -4.20 -2.64 -5.33
C SER A 13 -5.27 -1.62 -4.99
N TYR A 14 -5.61 -1.45 -3.70
CA TYR A 14 -6.54 -0.42 -3.27
C TYR A 14 -6.01 0.99 -3.49
N LEU A 15 -4.72 1.24 -3.22
CA LEU A 15 -4.10 2.54 -3.54
C LEU A 15 -4.20 2.89 -5.04
N LYS A 16 -4.00 1.90 -5.92
CA LYS A 16 -4.17 2.09 -7.37
C LYS A 16 -5.63 2.38 -7.75
N ALA A 17 -6.58 1.59 -7.23
CA ALA A 17 -7.99 1.73 -7.58
C ALA A 17 -8.63 3.03 -7.04
N THR A 18 -8.13 3.55 -5.92
CA THR A 18 -8.66 4.76 -5.26
C THR A 18 -7.88 6.03 -5.57
N ASN A 19 -6.76 5.92 -6.30
CA ASN A 19 -5.81 7.00 -6.54
C ASN A 19 -5.26 7.67 -5.25
N LEU A 20 -5.38 7.00 -4.10
CA LEU A 20 -4.80 7.47 -2.84
C LEU A 20 -3.28 7.29 -2.84
N GLU A 21 -2.58 8.15 -2.11
CA GLU A 21 -1.11 8.22 -2.14
C GLU A 21 -0.44 7.31 -1.12
N LEU A 22 -1.12 7.01 -0.02
CA LEU A 22 -0.53 6.36 1.15
C LEU A 22 -1.51 5.37 1.79
N ALA A 23 -1.02 4.17 2.10
CA ALA A 23 -1.69 3.23 2.99
C ALA A 23 -0.80 2.90 4.20
N LEU A 24 -1.45 2.77 5.36
CA LEU A 24 -0.85 2.26 6.59
C LEU A 24 -1.40 0.87 6.86
N LEU A 25 -0.52 -0.14 6.84
CA LEU A 25 -0.87 -1.52 7.10
C LEU A 25 -0.43 -1.88 8.52
N PHE A 26 -1.38 -2.02 9.43
CA PHE A 26 -1.12 -2.33 10.85
C PHE A 26 -1.15 -3.83 11.12
N ASN A 27 -0.31 -4.28 12.06
CA ASN A 27 -0.33 -5.62 12.61
C ASN A 27 -0.80 -5.58 14.07
N PHE A 28 -2.01 -6.05 14.30
CA PHE A 28 -2.60 -6.19 15.64
C PHE A 28 -2.40 -7.58 16.26
N GLY A 29 -1.71 -8.48 15.55
CA GLY A 29 -1.44 -9.86 15.99
C GLY A 29 -0.17 -10.02 16.83
N GLN A 30 0.46 -8.92 17.26
CA GLN A 30 1.65 -8.90 18.09
C GLN A 30 1.42 -8.00 19.33
N PRO A 31 2.10 -8.27 20.46
CA PRO A 31 1.97 -7.45 21.67
C PRO A 31 2.37 -5.98 21.46
N GLN A 32 3.24 -5.72 20.48
CA GLN A 32 3.65 -4.39 20.09
C GLN A 32 3.06 -4.06 18.72
N LEU A 33 2.50 -2.86 18.59
CA LEU A 33 1.96 -2.37 17.33
C LEU A 33 3.10 -2.24 16.33
N SER A 34 3.01 -2.98 15.23
CA SER A 34 3.89 -2.83 14.07
C SER A 34 3.08 -2.41 12.86
N TRP A 35 3.68 -1.63 11.97
CA TRP A 35 3.01 -1.18 10.75
C TRP A 35 3.99 -1.05 9.58
N LYS A 36 3.45 -1.07 8.36
CA LYS A 36 4.16 -0.73 7.12
C LYS A 36 3.49 0.45 6.43
N ARG A 37 4.32 1.34 5.84
CA ARG A 37 3.87 2.40 4.93
C ARG A 37 3.99 1.91 3.48
N LEU A 38 2.92 2.05 2.73
CA LEU A 38 2.88 1.75 1.30
C LEU A 38 2.57 3.03 0.54
N ILE A 39 3.46 3.40 -0.38
CA ILE A 39 3.36 4.64 -1.14
C ILE A 39 2.97 4.29 -2.57
N ASN A 40 1.97 5.00 -3.08
CA ASN A 40 1.55 4.92 -4.46
C ASN A 40 2.37 5.91 -5.29
N SER A 41 3.51 5.48 -5.83
CA SER A 41 4.37 6.34 -6.65
C SER A 41 3.62 6.81 -7.89
N ARG A 42 3.32 8.11 -7.93
CA ARG A 42 2.53 8.76 -8.97
C ARG A 42 3.27 8.89 -10.31
N GLU A 43 4.61 8.81 -10.27
CA GLU A 43 5.51 8.95 -11.44
C GLU A 43 5.15 8.00 -12.60
N GLY A 44 4.64 6.80 -12.32
CA GLY A 44 4.22 5.86 -13.36
C GLY A 44 2.83 6.11 -13.96
N ARG A 45 1.99 6.96 -13.34
CA ARG A 45 0.64 7.29 -13.83
C ARG A 45 0.65 8.46 -14.80
N GLU A 46 1.36 9.53 -14.45
CA GLU A 46 1.46 10.72 -15.32
C GLU A 46 2.06 10.36 -16.68
N LEU A 47 3.08 9.48 -16.71
CA LEU A 47 3.64 8.97 -17.96
C LEU A 47 2.68 8.09 -18.78
N ARG A 48 1.67 7.45 -18.18
CA ARG A 48 0.69 6.62 -18.90
C ARG A 48 -0.52 7.40 -19.41
N GLU A 49 -0.78 8.58 -18.83
CA GLU A 49 -1.84 9.49 -19.29
C GLU A 49 -1.35 10.42 -20.41
N LEU A 50 -0.02 10.55 -20.57
CA LEU A 50 0.64 11.38 -21.59
C LEU A 50 0.88 10.68 -22.94
N PHE A 51 0.70 9.36 -23.04
CA PHE A 51 0.87 8.55 -24.26
C PHE A 51 -0.34 7.66 -24.50
#